data_AF-A0AAV3GSL0-F1
#
_entry.id   AF-A0AAV3GSL0-F1
#
_cell.length_a   1.000
_cell.length_b   1.000
_cell.length_c   1.000
_cell.angle_alpha   90.00
_cell.angle_beta   90.00
_cell.angle_gamma   90.00
#
_symmetry.space_group_name_H-M   'P 1'
#
loop_
_entity.id
_entity.type
_entity.pdbx_description
1 polymer ?
#
loop_
_entity_poly.entity_id
_entity_poly.type
_entity_poly.pdbx_seq_one_letter_code
_entity_poly.pdbx_strand_id
1 'polypeptide(L)'
;MTNKTFGKLVAIKPTKLRSEGTVVWECQCLCGRKKLVSAKRLLKGDVKSCGCLKSKKHHIENKKFGLLTAKYPLDNNCSWKTKWVCQCECGSMCEISYSNLFFGHTQSCGCLKRQETRTCVEGTVIECLTSKLPKNNTSGVKGVYRSKEKWIAYITLKKRGTI
;
A
#
# COMPACT_ATOMS: atom_id res chain seq x y z
N MET A 1 5.69 24.76 31.54
CA MET A 1 5.13 24.82 30.17
C MET A 1 4.29 23.60 29.80
N THR A 2 3.81 22.84 30.78
CA THR A 2 2.98 21.63 30.59
C THR A 2 1.68 21.98 29.85
N ASN A 3 1.27 21.14 28.90
CA ASN A 3 0.09 21.29 28.03
C ASN A 3 0.06 22.52 27.12
N LYS A 4 1.17 23.25 26.96
CA LYS A 4 1.24 24.32 25.96
C LYS A 4 1.47 23.76 24.55
N THR A 5 0.78 24.36 23.58
CA THR A 5 0.84 23.99 22.16
C THR A 5 1.78 24.92 21.40
N PHE A 6 2.73 24.34 20.66
CA PHE A 6 3.70 25.04 19.81
C PHE A 6 3.56 24.50 18.38
N GLY A 7 2.73 25.15 17.57
CA GLY A 7 2.34 24.63 16.26
C GLY A 7 1.55 23.33 16.38
N LYS A 8 2.09 22.22 15.86
CA LYS A 8 1.49 20.87 15.96
C LYS A 8 2.05 20.03 17.12
N LEU A 9 2.88 20.60 18.00
CA LEU A 9 3.46 19.91 19.16
C LEU A 9 2.78 20.38 20.45
N VAL A 10 2.45 19.44 21.33
CA VAL A 10 1.96 19.67 22.69
C VAL A 10 3.04 19.25 23.68
N ALA A 11 3.47 20.15 24.55
CA ALA A 11 4.48 19.85 25.55
C ALA A 11 3.88 19.02 26.69
N ILE A 12 4.30 17.76 26.85
CA ILE A 12 3.75 16.86 27.87
C ILE A 12 4.50 17.04 29.19
N LYS A 13 5.82 16.84 29.18
CA LYS A 13 6.62 16.87 30.42
C LYS A 13 8.06 17.33 30.18
N PRO A 14 8.68 17.98 31.17
CA PRO A 14 10.10 18.28 31.15
C PRO A 14 10.90 16.99 31.34
N THR A 15 12.06 16.90 30.68
CA THR A 15 13.01 15.81 30.86
C THR A 15 14.20 16.27 31.71
N LYS A 16 15.06 15.33 32.13
CA LYS A 16 16.31 15.65 32.84
C LYS A 16 17.39 16.22 31.92
N LEU A 17 17.18 16.20 30.60
CA LEU A 17 18.15 16.64 29.62
C LEU A 17 18.13 18.16 29.45
N ARG A 18 19.31 18.73 29.22
CA ARG A 18 19.48 20.14 28.86
C ARG A 18 20.17 20.27 27.51
N SER A 19 19.70 21.21 26.71
CA SER A 19 20.26 21.53 25.39
C SER A 19 20.17 23.03 25.18
N GLU A 20 21.26 23.63 24.66
CA GLU A 20 21.39 25.08 24.48
C GLU A 20 21.08 25.89 25.76
N GLY A 21 21.49 25.36 26.92
CA GLY A 21 21.27 25.99 28.23
C GLY A 21 19.82 25.91 28.75
N THR A 22 18.91 25.21 28.06
CA THR A 22 17.49 25.10 28.46
C THR A 22 17.03 23.66 28.64
N VAL A 23 15.98 23.45 29.43
CA VAL A 23 15.38 22.13 29.66
C VAL A 23 14.77 21.58 28.36
N VAL A 24 15.03 20.31 28.07
CA VAL A 24 14.43 19.59 26.95
C VAL A 24 13.08 19.04 27.37
N TRP A 25 12.06 19.26 26.55
CA TRP A 25 10.69 18.81 26.77
C TRP A 25 10.35 17.63 25.87
N GLU A 26 9.66 16.65 26.43
CA GLU A 26 8.98 15.60 25.68
C GLU A 26 7.66 16.17 25.16
N CYS A 27 7.59 16.35 23.84
CA CYS A 27 6.43 16.89 23.17
C CYS A 27 5.74 15.79 22.36
N GLN A 28 4.41 15.75 22.39
CA GLN A 28 3.61 14.91 21.50
C GLN A 28 3.09 15.73 20.34
N CYS A 29 3.36 15.26 19.13
CA CYS A 29 2.82 15.86 17.94
C CYS A 29 1.38 15.39 17.73
N LEU A 30 0.56 16.22 17.10
CA LEU A 30 -0.79 15.84 16.66
C LEU A 30 -0.80 14.59 15.73
N CYS A 31 0.34 14.25 15.13
CA CYS A 31 0.51 13.00 14.36
C CYS A 31 0.83 11.77 15.24
N GLY A 32 0.59 11.85 16.55
CA GLY A 32 0.85 10.76 17.52
C GLY A 32 2.30 10.56 17.93
N ARG A 33 3.28 11.01 17.12
CA ARG A 33 4.71 10.85 17.43
C ARG A 33 5.20 11.80 18.52
N LYS A 34 6.10 11.28 19.35
CA LYS A 34 6.80 12.08 20.35
C LYS A 34 8.10 12.64 19.81
N LYS A 35 8.50 13.82 20.29
CA LYS A 35 9.77 14.46 19.96
C LYS A 35 10.34 15.20 21.16
N LEU A 36 11.65 15.08 21.34
CA LEU A 36 12.40 15.84 22.31
C LEU A 36 12.84 17.17 21.69
N VAL A 37 12.47 18.28 22.31
CA VAL A 37 12.79 19.63 21.82
C VAL A 37 13.17 20.53 22.99
N SER A 38 14.22 21.34 22.84
CA SER A 38 14.61 22.32 23.85
C SER A 38 13.54 23.42 24.00
N ALA A 39 13.34 23.89 25.22
CA ALA A 39 12.41 24.99 25.52
C ALA A 39 12.69 26.24 24.69
N LYS A 40 13.97 26.58 24.50
CA LYS A 40 14.40 27.71 23.66
C LYS A 40 13.87 27.62 22.23
N ARG A 41 14.00 26.45 21.60
CA ARG A 41 13.57 26.22 20.20
C ARG A 41 12.07 26.15 20.03
N LEU A 42 11.34 25.70 21.07
CA LEU A 42 9.87 25.76 21.09
C LEU A 42 9.38 27.21 21.15
N LEU A 43 9.94 28.02 22.04
CA LEU A 43 9.56 29.43 22.23
C LEU A 43 9.92 30.29 21.01
N LYS A 44 11.10 30.07 20.41
CA LYS A 44 11.55 30.76 19.20
C LYS A 44 10.76 30.35 17.94
N GLY A 45 10.07 29.20 17.98
CA GLY A 45 9.28 28.70 16.86
C GLY A 45 10.08 27.97 15.78
N ASP A 46 11.34 27.60 16.05
CA ASP A 46 12.21 26.86 15.11
C ASP A 46 11.69 25.43 14.86
N VAL A 47 10.94 24.87 15.81
CA VAL A 47 10.39 23.52 15.75
C VAL A 47 8.87 23.55 16.00
N LYS A 48 8.10 23.45 14.92
CA LYS A 48 6.62 23.49 14.95
C LYS A 48 5.96 22.11 14.81
N SER A 49 6.75 21.06 14.58
CA SER A 49 6.26 19.66 14.46
C SER A 49 7.36 18.64 14.69
N CYS A 50 6.98 17.36 14.73
CA CYS A 50 7.95 16.28 14.84
C CYS A 50 8.92 16.18 13.64
N GLY A 51 8.67 16.92 12.55
CA GLY A 51 9.29 16.74 11.23
C GLY A 51 8.23 16.50 10.14
N CYS A 52 7.00 16.17 10.55
CA CYS A 52 5.85 15.93 9.67
C CYS A 52 5.35 17.16 8.89
N LEU A 53 5.89 18.36 9.15
CA LEU A 53 5.58 19.56 8.37
C LEU A 53 6.57 19.76 7.20
N LYS A 54 7.85 19.40 7.39
CA LYS A 54 8.87 19.47 6.33
C LYS A 54 8.78 18.28 5.38
N SER A 55 8.36 17.13 5.90
CA SER A 55 7.83 16.08 5.06
C SER A 55 6.38 16.44 4.70
N LYS A 56 6.10 16.95 3.49
CA LYS A 56 4.72 16.97 2.92
C LYS A 56 4.11 15.55 2.78
N LYS A 57 4.66 14.55 3.48
CA LYS A 57 4.69 13.16 3.11
C LYS A 57 4.07 12.28 4.22
N HIS A 58 2.80 11.96 3.98
CA HIS A 58 2.20 10.61 4.14
C HIS A 58 1.46 10.29 5.44
N HIS A 59 0.64 11.20 5.99
CA HIS A 59 -0.57 10.72 6.67
C HIS A 59 -1.63 10.44 5.60
N ILE A 60 -1.65 9.20 5.12
CA ILE A 60 -2.67 8.71 4.19
C ILE A 60 -3.61 7.70 4.84
N GLU A 61 -3.53 7.54 6.16
CA GLU A 61 -4.48 6.75 6.93
C GLU A 61 -5.92 7.17 6.62
N ASN A 62 -6.75 6.17 6.31
CA ASN A 62 -8.13 6.26 5.84
C ASN A 62 -8.33 7.04 4.54
N LYS A 63 -7.27 7.33 3.77
CA LYS A 63 -7.42 7.87 2.42
C LYS A 63 -7.65 6.77 1.40
N LYS A 64 -8.52 7.09 0.45
CA LYS A 64 -8.90 6.22 -0.67
C LYS A 64 -8.01 6.48 -1.89
N PHE A 65 -7.52 5.41 -2.51
CA PHE A 65 -6.70 5.37 -3.72
C PHE A 65 -7.31 4.32 -4.66
N GLY A 66 -8.23 4.75 -5.54
CA GLY A 66 -9.04 3.79 -6.30
C GLY A 66 -9.92 2.96 -5.39
N LEU A 67 -9.80 1.62 -5.45
CA LEU A 67 -10.52 0.68 -4.58
C LEU A 67 -9.80 0.40 -3.25
N LEU A 68 -8.67 1.07 -2.99
CA LEU A 68 -7.83 0.82 -1.81
C LEU A 68 -8.01 1.91 -0.77
N THR A 69 -8.15 1.52 0.48
CA THR A 69 -8.16 2.42 1.64
C THR A 69 -6.93 2.14 2.50
N ALA A 70 -6.02 3.11 2.61
CA ALA A 70 -4.81 2.91 3.41
C ALA A 70 -5.15 2.89 4.90
N LYS A 71 -4.67 1.89 5.64
CA LYS A 71 -4.94 1.72 7.08
C LYS A 71 -3.76 2.20 7.90
N TYR A 72 -2.65 1.46 7.90
CA TYR A 72 -1.48 1.78 8.70
C TYR A 72 -0.18 1.53 7.92
N PRO A 73 0.89 2.30 8.22
CA PRO A 73 2.21 2.03 7.68
C PRO A 73 2.86 0.83 8.39
N LEU A 74 3.66 0.06 7.67
CA LEU A 74 4.46 -1.05 8.25
C LEU A 74 5.79 -0.57 8.84
N ASP A 75 6.31 0.56 8.34
CA ASP A 75 7.53 1.16 8.84
C ASP A 75 7.25 2.52 9.46
N ASN A 76 7.90 2.78 10.60
CA ASN A 76 7.90 4.09 11.25
C ASN A 76 8.73 5.13 10.49
N ASN A 77 9.44 4.72 9.44
CA ASN A 77 10.20 5.60 8.57
C ASN A 77 9.25 6.44 7.70
N CYS A 78 9.54 7.73 7.58
CA CYS A 78 8.80 8.66 6.73
C CYS A 78 9.45 8.76 5.35
N SER A 79 9.61 7.61 4.67
CA SER A 79 10.21 7.51 3.34
C SER A 79 9.15 7.29 2.26
N TRP A 80 9.49 7.62 1.02
CA TRP A 80 8.70 7.32 -0.17
C TRP A 80 8.65 5.80 -0.46
N LYS A 81 9.58 5.04 0.14
CA LYS A 81 9.62 3.58 0.15
C LYS A 81 8.77 2.95 1.26
N THR A 82 8.19 3.74 2.16
CA THR A 82 7.38 3.22 3.27
C THR A 82 6.20 2.43 2.73
N LYS A 83 6.07 1.18 3.21
CA LYS A 83 4.96 0.31 2.87
C LYS A 83 3.74 0.61 3.75
N TRP A 84 2.57 0.54 3.14
CA TRP A 84 1.26 0.74 3.76
C TRP A 84 0.41 -0.49 3.57
N VAL A 85 -0.24 -0.92 4.64
CA VAL A 85 -1.33 -1.90 4.56
C VAL A 85 -2.58 -1.15 4.10
N CYS A 86 -3.17 -1.63 3.02
CA CYS A 86 -4.39 -1.08 2.45
C CYS A 86 -5.49 -2.14 2.43
N GLN A 87 -6.70 -1.72 2.80
CA GLN A 87 -7.91 -2.52 2.66
C GLN A 87 -8.53 -2.24 1.30
N CYS A 88 -8.70 -3.27 0.48
CA CYS A 88 -9.42 -3.15 -0.77
C CYS A 88 -10.93 -3.32 -0.55
N GLU A 89 -11.75 -2.72 -1.41
CA GLU A 89 -13.19 -2.99 -1.46
C GLU A 89 -13.51 -4.48 -1.73
N CYS A 90 -12.56 -5.22 -2.32
CA CYS A 90 -12.62 -6.68 -2.48
C CYS A 90 -12.60 -7.45 -1.13
N GLY A 91 -12.39 -6.77 0.00
CA GLY A 91 -12.24 -7.35 1.34
C GLY A 91 -10.82 -7.79 1.68
N SER A 92 -9.93 -7.94 0.69
CA SER A 92 -8.54 -8.31 0.91
C SER A 92 -7.68 -7.14 1.38
N MET A 93 -6.69 -7.45 2.23
CA MET A 93 -5.64 -6.54 2.63
C MET A 93 -4.41 -6.71 1.73
N CYS A 94 -3.72 -5.63 1.38
CA CYS A 94 -2.52 -5.66 0.55
C CYS A 94 -1.47 -4.65 1.01
N GLU A 95 -0.19 -5.01 0.86
CA GLU A 95 0.94 -4.15 1.20
C GLU A 95 1.44 -3.42 -0.05
N ILE A 96 1.41 -2.08 -0.01
CA ILE A 96 1.76 -1.25 -1.17
C ILE A 96 2.67 -0.12 -0.70
N SER A 97 3.70 0.19 -1.48
CA SER A 97 4.56 1.35 -1.19
C SER A 97 3.77 2.65 -1.35
N TYR A 98 4.14 3.65 -0.55
CA TYR A 98 3.54 4.97 -0.67
C TYR A 98 3.63 5.51 -2.11
N SER A 99 4.77 5.34 -2.78
CA SER A 99 4.97 5.79 -4.16
C SER A 99 3.88 5.27 -5.09
N ASN A 100 3.55 3.98 -4.99
CA ASN A 100 2.60 3.33 -5.89
C ASN A 100 1.15 3.76 -5.62
N LEU A 101 0.81 4.01 -4.36
CA LEU A 101 -0.50 4.58 -3.99
C LEU A 101 -0.65 6.02 -4.48
N PHE A 102 0.39 6.84 -4.29
CA PHE A 102 0.32 8.27 -4.58
C PHE A 102 0.34 8.58 -6.07
N PHE A 103 1.17 7.91 -6.85
CA PHE A 103 1.21 8.06 -8.30
C PHE A 103 0.13 7.25 -9.03
N GLY A 104 -0.71 6.50 -8.28
CA GLY A 104 -1.83 5.74 -8.85
C GLY A 104 -1.42 4.49 -9.63
N HIS A 105 -0.18 4.00 -9.47
CA HIS A 105 0.26 2.75 -10.10
C HIS A 105 -0.43 1.50 -9.53
N THR A 106 -1.01 1.61 -8.33
CA THR A 106 -1.77 0.53 -7.71
C THR A 106 -3.07 1.06 -7.12
N GLN A 107 -4.19 0.65 -7.71
CA GLN A 107 -5.54 1.11 -7.38
C GLN A 107 -6.45 -0.02 -6.85
N SER A 108 -5.94 -1.25 -6.74
CA SER A 108 -6.68 -2.39 -6.19
C SER A 108 -5.76 -3.50 -5.69
N CYS A 109 -6.34 -4.47 -4.97
CA CYS A 109 -5.70 -5.73 -4.55
C CYS A 109 -5.28 -6.62 -5.76
N GLY A 110 -5.54 -6.20 -7.00
CA GLY A 110 -5.46 -7.01 -8.22
C GLY A 110 -6.81 -7.56 -8.68
N CYS A 111 -7.89 -7.30 -7.93
CA CYS A 111 -9.25 -7.74 -8.27
C CYS A 111 -9.79 -7.13 -9.57
N LEU A 112 -9.46 -5.87 -9.89
CA LEU A 112 -9.86 -5.23 -11.15
C LEU A 112 -9.33 -6.01 -12.37
N LYS A 113 -8.03 -6.35 -12.36
CA LYS A 113 -7.44 -7.18 -13.41
C LYS A 113 -8.04 -8.59 -13.46
N ARG A 114 -8.52 -9.12 -12.34
CA ARG A 114 -9.14 -10.45 -12.28
C ARG A 114 -10.56 -10.45 -12.89
N GLN A 115 -11.26 -9.32 -12.86
CA GLN A 115 -12.58 -9.15 -13.48
C GLN A 115 -12.49 -8.82 -14.98
N GLU A 116 -11.54 -7.98 -15.40
CA GLU A 116 -11.38 -7.61 -16.81
C GLU A 116 -10.76 -8.71 -17.70
N THR A 117 -10.03 -9.67 -17.12
CA THR A 117 -9.25 -10.64 -17.92
C THR A 117 -9.92 -11.98 -18.14
N ARG A 118 -11.18 -12.19 -17.71
CA ARG A 118 -11.85 -13.49 -17.87
C ARG A 118 -13.36 -13.36 -17.98
N THR A 119 -13.87 -13.22 -19.21
CA THR A 119 -15.29 -13.50 -19.46
C THR A 119 -15.54 -15.00 -19.18
N CYS A 120 -16.27 -15.30 -18.12
CA CYS A 120 -16.60 -16.65 -17.72
C CYS A 120 -18.07 -16.95 -18.00
N VAL A 121 -18.36 -17.97 -18.78
CA VAL A 121 -19.71 -18.51 -18.96
C VAL A 121 -19.74 -19.87 -18.27
N GLU A 122 -20.64 -20.04 -17.29
CA GLU A 122 -20.77 -21.29 -16.51
C GLU A 122 -19.46 -21.78 -15.85
N GLY A 123 -18.61 -20.85 -15.39
CA GLY A 123 -17.32 -21.16 -14.77
C GLY A 123 -16.21 -21.55 -15.77
N THR A 124 -16.47 -21.44 -17.07
CA THR A 124 -15.49 -21.65 -18.14
C THR A 124 -14.99 -20.32 -18.67
N VAL A 125 -13.67 -20.12 -18.67
CA VAL A 125 -13.01 -18.91 -19.18
C VAL A 125 -13.02 -18.96 -20.71
N ILE A 126 -13.85 -18.14 -21.36
CA ILE A 126 -14.04 -18.17 -22.82
C ILE A 126 -12.77 -17.76 -23.59
N GLU A 127 -11.97 -16.87 -23.03
CA GLU A 127 -10.68 -16.47 -23.62
C GLU A 127 -9.69 -17.64 -23.73
N CYS A 128 -9.82 -18.67 -22.90
CA CYS A 128 -9.04 -19.91 -23.04
C CYS A 128 -9.47 -20.74 -24.24
N LEU A 129 -10.61 -20.49 -24.87
CA LEU A 129 -11.00 -21.09 -26.15
C LEU A 129 -10.43 -20.28 -27.32
N THR A 130 -10.46 -18.95 -27.25
CA THR A 130 -10.06 -18.05 -28.34
C THR A 130 -8.60 -17.59 -28.32
N SER A 131 -7.84 -17.86 -27.26
CA SER A 131 -6.42 -17.45 -27.20
C SER A 131 -5.57 -18.06 -28.32
N LYS A 132 -4.54 -17.32 -28.72
CA LYS A 132 -3.57 -17.71 -29.76
C LYS A 132 -3.01 -19.12 -29.53
N LEU A 133 -2.83 -19.84 -30.63
CA LEU A 133 -2.19 -21.15 -30.63
C LEU A 133 -0.69 -21.01 -30.29
N PRO A 134 -0.12 -21.94 -29.50
CA PRO A 134 1.31 -22.04 -29.31
C PRO A 134 2.03 -22.22 -30.67
N LYS A 135 3.21 -21.61 -30.84
CA LYS A 135 3.99 -21.69 -32.09
C LYS A 135 4.36 -23.13 -32.49
N ASN A 136 4.47 -24.02 -31.51
CA ASN A 136 4.80 -25.43 -31.69
C ASN A 136 3.57 -26.33 -31.85
N ASN A 137 2.36 -25.77 -31.95
CA ASN A 137 1.17 -26.54 -32.26
C ASN A 137 1.14 -26.87 -33.76
N THR A 138 1.26 -28.15 -34.07
CA THR A 138 1.27 -28.67 -35.44
C THR A 138 -0.10 -29.11 -35.95
N SER A 139 -1.13 -29.16 -35.09
CA SER A 139 -2.48 -29.55 -35.48
C SER A 139 -3.30 -28.39 -36.06
N GLY A 140 -2.91 -27.14 -35.76
CA GLY A 140 -3.73 -25.96 -36.05
C GLY A 140 -5.01 -25.86 -35.21
N VAL A 141 -5.25 -26.83 -34.33
CA VAL A 141 -6.44 -26.89 -33.48
C VAL A 141 -6.02 -26.81 -32.01
N LYS A 142 -6.69 -25.95 -31.26
CA LYS A 142 -6.41 -25.74 -29.85
C LYS A 142 -6.77 -26.99 -29.06
N GLY A 143 -5.89 -27.38 -28.14
CA GLY A 143 -6.11 -28.60 -27.35
C GLY A 143 -5.80 -29.89 -28.13
N VAL A 144 -5.38 -29.82 -29.40
CA VAL A 144 -5.03 -31.01 -30.18
C VAL A 144 -3.53 -31.02 -30.43
N TYR A 145 -2.88 -32.12 -30.07
CA TYR A 145 -1.45 -32.32 -30.31
C TYR A 145 -1.15 -33.76 -30.70
N ARG A 146 -0.03 -33.95 -31.41
CA ARG A 146 0.43 -35.27 -31.82
C ARG A 146 1.37 -35.83 -30.75
N SER A 147 1.08 -37.03 -30.26
CA SER A 147 1.96 -37.78 -29.36
C SER A 147 2.29 -39.12 -30.01
N LYS A 148 3.58 -39.36 -30.27
CA LYS A 148 4.06 -40.49 -31.08
C LYS A 148 3.33 -40.53 -32.44
N GLU A 149 2.44 -41.49 -32.65
CA GLU A 149 1.68 -41.72 -33.88
C GLU A 149 0.16 -41.50 -33.71
N LYS A 150 -0.27 -40.90 -32.60
CA LYS A 150 -1.70 -40.67 -32.32
C LYS A 150 -1.98 -39.18 -32.07
N TRP A 151 -3.16 -38.75 -32.50
CA TRP A 151 -3.70 -37.44 -32.16
C TRP A 151 -4.39 -37.50 -30.80
N ILE A 152 -4.05 -36.56 -29.91
CA ILE A 152 -4.67 -36.42 -28.60
C ILE A 152 -5.39 -35.08 -28.56
N ALA A 153 -6.67 -35.10 -28.17
CA ALA A 153 -7.45 -33.90 -27.89
C ALA A 153 -7.66 -33.77 -26.38
N TYR A 154 -7.37 -32.59 -25.82
CA TYR A 154 -7.67 -32.23 -24.44
C TYR A 154 -8.50 -30.96 -24.39
N ILE A 155 -9.54 -30.99 -23.56
CA ILE A 155 -10.35 -29.82 -23.23
C ILE A 155 -10.41 -29.70 -21.70
N THR A 156 -10.18 -28.50 -21.18
CA THR A 156 -10.36 -28.22 -19.75
C THR A 156 -11.61 -27.38 -19.59
N LEU A 157 -12.68 -27.99 -19.10
CA LEU A 157 -13.90 -27.31 -18.71
C LEU A 157 -13.82 -27.03 -17.21
N LYS A 158 -13.97 -25.75 -16.83
CA LYS A 158 -13.90 -25.25 -15.45
C LYS A 158 -12.50 -25.35 -14.81
N LYS A 159 -11.88 -24.20 -14.53
CA LYS A 159 -10.70 -24.17 -13.66
C LYS A 159 -11.19 -24.45 -12.23
N ARG A 160 -10.83 -25.58 -11.63
CA ARG A 160 -11.11 -25.86 -10.20
C ARG A 160 -10.55 -24.70 -9.38
N GLY A 161 -11.42 -23.80 -8.93
CA GLY A 161 -11.09 -22.81 -7.92
C GLY A 161 -10.96 -23.57 -6.62
N THR A 162 -9.75 -23.63 -6.07
CA THR A 162 -9.57 -23.91 -4.65
C THR A 162 -10.32 -22.83 -3.87
N ILE A 163 -11.19 -23.31 -2.98
CA ILE A 163 -11.98 -22.54 -2.01
C ILE A 163 -11.01 -21.77 -1.10
#